data_AF-A0A085WQZ9-F1
#
_entry.id   AF-A0A085WQZ9-F1
#
_cell.length_a   1.000
_cell.length_b   1.000
_cell.length_c   1.000
_cell.angle_alpha   90.00
_cell.angle_beta   90.00
_cell.angle_gamma   90.00
#
_symmetry.space_group_name_H-M   'P 1'
#
loop_
_entity.id
_entity.type
_entity.pdbx_description
1 polymer ?
#
loop_
_entity_poly.entity_id
_entity_poly.type
_entity_poly.pdbx_seq_one_letter_code
_entity_poly.pdbx_strand_id
1 'polypeptide(L)'
;MALCLSTLLTGCPDKQSATLADGGVAEAPQDAGPAAPPPAAFTVRYQLNDGGMEAIPLAVDERPTIESTSMVELRSSIGLRNYRIRLFDEAERAMVSDDSAEESPSGVTYRIALPTPLKSGHKYTVVLDAQTGSSMTDALGREVEDLRFEFQVAGEKEKDAPPPPPKKKKKGR
;
A
#
# COMPACT_ATOMS: atom_id res chain seq x y z
N MET A 1 -28.22 25.04 47.84
CA MET A 1 -28.33 24.37 49.14
C MET A 1 -29.80 24.37 49.55
N ALA A 2 -30.49 23.23 49.39
CA ALA A 2 -31.82 22.88 49.93
C ALA A 2 -32.00 21.37 49.64
N LEU A 3 -31.68 20.49 50.61
CA LEU A 3 -32.61 19.75 51.49
C LEU A 3 -33.65 18.90 50.71
N CYS A 4 -33.37 17.60 50.56
CA CYS A 4 -33.92 16.48 51.37
C CYS A 4 -35.38 16.12 51.03
N LEU A 5 -35.65 14.86 50.68
CA LEU A 5 -36.20 13.88 51.62
C LEU A 5 -36.38 12.52 50.93
N SER A 6 -35.87 11.48 51.58
CA SER A 6 -36.06 10.07 51.27
C SER A 6 -37.29 9.53 52.00
N THR A 7 -38.09 8.66 51.39
CA THR A 7 -38.99 7.69 52.05
C THR A 7 -39.48 6.69 51.00
N LEU A 8 -39.75 5.40 51.24
CA LEU A 8 -39.36 4.35 52.17
C LEU A 8 -40.05 3.08 51.60
N LEU A 9 -39.45 1.91 51.82
CA LEU A 9 -39.96 0.58 51.45
C LEU A 9 -41.39 0.31 51.96
N THR A 10 -42.18 -0.50 51.23
CA THR A 10 -42.86 -1.73 51.72
C THR A 10 -43.57 -2.46 50.56
N GLY A 11 -43.49 -3.79 50.46
CA GLY A 11 -44.41 -4.56 49.62
C GLY A 11 -43.99 -5.99 49.26
N CYS A 12 -44.30 -6.93 50.15
CA CYS A 12 -44.07 -8.38 50.18
C CYS A 12 -44.58 -9.24 48.97
N PRO A 13 -44.24 -10.54 48.94
CA PRO A 13 -44.08 -11.38 47.74
C PRO A 13 -45.37 -12.14 47.39
N ASP A 14 -45.48 -12.62 46.15
CA ASP A 14 -46.11 -13.93 45.94
C ASP A 14 -45.67 -14.58 44.63
N LYS A 15 -45.61 -15.90 44.68
CA LYS A 15 -45.06 -16.81 43.69
C LYS A 15 -46.20 -17.24 42.77
N GLN A 16 -46.16 -16.85 41.50
CA GLN A 16 -47.05 -17.42 40.50
C GLN A 16 -46.24 -17.89 39.29
N SER A 17 -45.96 -19.18 39.29
CA SER A 17 -45.58 -19.92 38.09
C SER A 17 -46.83 -20.14 37.24
N ALA A 18 -46.82 -19.61 36.01
CA ALA A 18 -47.69 -20.05 34.93
C ALA A 18 -47.03 -19.76 33.57
N THR A 19 -46.40 -20.81 33.03
CA THR A 19 -46.50 -21.33 31.65
C THR A 19 -46.45 -20.37 30.45
N LEU A 20 -45.34 -20.48 29.70
CA LEU A 20 -45.16 -20.40 28.23
C LEU A 20 -46.08 -19.45 27.43
N ALA A 21 -45.50 -18.34 26.99
CA ALA A 21 -45.83 -17.70 25.71
C ALA A 21 -44.52 -17.36 24.99
N ASP A 22 -44.37 -17.96 23.82
CA ASP A 22 -43.38 -17.66 22.79
C ASP A 22 -43.41 -16.16 22.46
N GLY A 23 -42.27 -15.49 22.66
CA GLY A 23 -42.12 -14.05 22.52
C GLY A 23 -40.70 -13.78 22.12
N GLY A 24 -40.44 -13.97 20.82
CA GLY A 24 -39.15 -13.74 20.18
C GLY A 24 -38.50 -12.46 20.69
N VAL A 25 -37.25 -12.59 21.10
CA VAL A 25 -36.37 -11.45 21.38
C VAL A 25 -36.34 -10.65 20.09
N ALA A 26 -36.99 -9.48 20.09
CA ALA A 26 -36.82 -8.51 19.03
C ALA A 26 -35.35 -8.08 19.08
N GLU A 27 -34.54 -8.66 18.21
CA GLU A 27 -33.22 -8.14 17.88
C GLU A 27 -33.39 -6.67 17.52
N ALA A 28 -32.85 -5.79 18.38
CA ALA A 28 -32.66 -4.41 18.00
C ALA A 28 -31.86 -4.40 16.70
N PRO A 29 -32.29 -3.66 15.65
CA PRO A 29 -31.51 -3.55 14.44
C PRO A 29 -30.14 -2.99 14.83
N GLN A 30 -29.11 -3.81 14.69
CA GLN A 30 -27.73 -3.34 14.73
C GLN A 30 -27.61 -2.32 13.61
N ASP A 31 -27.61 -1.04 13.98
CA ASP A 31 -27.23 0.05 13.11
C ASP A 31 -25.77 -0.20 12.71
N ALA A 32 -25.60 -0.87 11.57
CA ALA A 32 -24.30 -1.01 10.93
C ALA A 32 -23.90 0.42 10.54
N GLY A 33 -23.17 1.07 11.44
CA GLY A 33 -22.66 2.42 11.24
C GLY A 33 -21.99 2.57 9.87
N PRO A 34 -21.78 3.80 9.40
CA PRO A 34 -21.33 4.07 8.04
C PRO A 34 -20.11 3.19 7.68
N ALA A 35 -20.22 2.48 6.55
CA ALA A 35 -19.20 1.56 6.07
C ALA A 35 -17.83 2.23 6.08
N ALA A 36 -16.83 1.55 6.65
CA ALA A 36 -15.47 2.06 6.66
C ALA A 36 -15.03 2.36 5.21
N PRO A 37 -14.39 3.51 4.95
CA PRO A 37 -13.92 3.86 3.62
C PRO A 37 -12.94 2.78 3.12
N PRO A 38 -12.95 2.50 1.80
CA PRO A 38 -12.13 1.43 1.23
C PRO A 38 -10.63 1.71 1.45
N PRO A 39 -9.82 0.66 1.64
CA PRO A 39 -8.37 0.80 1.79
C PRO A 39 -7.72 1.33 0.50
N ALA A 40 -6.51 1.85 0.62
CA ALA A 40 -5.70 2.27 -0.52
C ALA A 40 -5.43 1.07 -1.44
N ALA A 41 -5.76 1.19 -2.72
CA ALA A 41 -5.41 0.20 -3.72
C ALA A 41 -4.22 0.72 -4.55
N PHE A 42 -3.27 -0.19 -4.82
CA PHE A 42 -2.09 0.10 -5.61
C PHE A 42 -2.01 -0.82 -6.83
N THR A 43 -1.50 -0.29 -7.93
CA THR A 43 -1.28 -1.04 -9.17
C THR A 43 0.06 -0.65 -9.78
N VAL A 44 0.88 -1.64 -10.10
CA VAL A 44 2.11 -1.47 -10.89
C VAL A 44 1.74 -1.75 -12.33
N ARG A 45 2.17 -0.87 -13.22
CA ARG A 45 2.02 -1.03 -14.66
C ARG A 45 3.38 -0.97 -15.31
N TYR A 46 3.54 -1.69 -16.40
CA TYR A 46 4.77 -1.68 -17.16
C TYR A 46 4.47 -1.57 -18.65
N GLN A 47 5.40 -0.96 -19.37
CA GLN A 47 5.28 -0.84 -20.81
C GLN A 47 5.67 -2.15 -21.49
N LEU A 48 4.76 -2.64 -22.34
CA LEU A 48 4.95 -3.79 -23.22
C LEU A 48 5.72 -3.39 -24.48
N ASN A 49 6.26 -4.38 -25.18
CA ASN A 49 7.02 -4.18 -26.42
C ASN A 49 6.21 -3.53 -27.56
N ASP A 50 4.89 -3.66 -27.54
CA ASP A 50 3.97 -3.03 -28.50
C ASP A 50 3.61 -1.57 -28.13
N GLY A 51 4.18 -1.06 -27.04
CA GLY A 51 3.88 0.27 -26.49
C GLY A 51 2.64 0.33 -25.60
N GLY A 52 1.93 -0.79 -25.43
CA GLY A 52 0.84 -0.94 -24.48
C GLY A 52 1.32 -0.92 -23.03
N MET A 53 0.37 -0.88 -22.10
CA MET A 53 0.65 -0.94 -20.66
C MET A 53 -0.12 -2.10 -20.04
N GLU A 54 0.61 -3.03 -19.42
CA GLU A 54 0.02 -4.11 -18.63
C GLU A 54 -0.03 -3.72 -17.15
N ALA A 55 -1.02 -4.22 -16.41
CA ALA A 55 -1.28 -3.83 -15.02
C ALA A 55 -1.27 -5.05 -14.10
N ILE A 56 -0.57 -4.91 -12.97
CA ILE A 56 -0.49 -5.92 -11.92
C ILE A 56 -1.02 -5.29 -10.63
N PRO A 57 -2.12 -5.82 -10.06
CA PRO A 57 -2.57 -5.43 -8.73
C PRO A 57 -1.54 -5.82 -7.67
N LEU A 58 -1.31 -4.97 -6.66
CA LEU A 58 -0.27 -5.23 -5.64
C LEU A 58 -0.75 -6.14 -4.50
N ALA A 59 -2.01 -6.57 -4.54
CA ALA A 59 -2.62 -7.48 -3.57
C ALA A 59 -2.33 -8.97 -3.83
N VAL A 60 -1.43 -9.28 -4.76
CA VAL A 60 -1.14 -10.67 -5.14
C VAL A 60 0.08 -11.15 -4.35
N ASP A 61 -0.10 -12.18 -3.51
CA ASP A 61 0.99 -12.87 -2.76
C ASP A 61 1.97 -13.64 -3.66
N GLU A 62 1.88 -13.45 -4.98
CA GLU A 62 2.72 -14.07 -5.98
C GLU A 62 3.73 -13.06 -6.49
N ARG A 63 4.92 -13.54 -6.86
CA ARG A 63 5.93 -12.75 -7.55
C ARG A 63 5.70 -12.84 -9.06
N PRO A 64 5.05 -11.85 -9.70
CA PRO A 64 4.76 -11.89 -11.12
C PRO A 64 6.05 -11.85 -11.93
N THR A 65 5.97 -12.45 -13.12
CA THR A 65 7.00 -12.31 -14.14
C THR A 65 6.52 -11.31 -15.20
N ILE A 66 7.34 -10.32 -15.53
CA ILE A 66 7.02 -9.26 -16.51
C ILE A 66 8.02 -9.28 -17.67
N GLU A 67 7.67 -8.66 -18.79
CA GLU A 67 8.62 -8.44 -19.88
C GLU A 67 9.70 -7.41 -19.51
N SER A 68 10.83 -7.43 -20.24
CA SER A 68 11.84 -6.39 -20.10
C SER A 68 11.26 -5.05 -20.54
N THR A 69 11.42 -4.03 -19.71
CA THR A 69 10.84 -2.70 -19.92
C THR A 69 11.77 -1.61 -19.42
N SER A 70 11.64 -0.41 -19.98
CA SER A 70 12.30 0.81 -19.48
C SER A 70 11.32 1.74 -18.75
N MET A 71 10.05 1.37 -18.61
CA MET A 71 9.03 2.23 -18.00
C MET A 71 8.17 1.43 -17.03
N VAL A 72 8.18 1.84 -15.77
CA VAL A 72 7.31 1.30 -14.71
C VAL A 72 6.47 2.44 -14.13
N GLU A 73 5.17 2.20 -13.95
CA GLU A 73 4.23 3.17 -13.41
C GLU A 73 3.55 2.60 -12.17
N LEU A 74 3.66 3.29 -11.02
CA LEU A 74 2.88 2.97 -9.82
C LEU A 74 1.66 3.90 -9.77
N ARG A 75 0.47 3.32 -9.60
CA ARG A 75 -0.78 4.04 -9.37
C ARG A 75 -1.32 3.76 -7.98
N SER A 76 -1.78 4.82 -7.32
CA SER A 76 -2.59 4.74 -6.10
C SER A 76 -4.01 5.20 -6.37
N SER A 77 -4.99 4.55 -5.73
CA SER A 77 -6.41 4.95 -5.77
C SER A 77 -6.75 6.12 -4.85
N ILE A 78 -5.76 6.67 -4.13
CA ILE A 78 -5.92 7.80 -3.22
C ILE A 78 -4.75 8.79 -3.37
N GLY A 79 -4.99 10.05 -3.07
CA GLY A 79 -3.90 11.02 -2.93
C GLY A 79 -2.99 10.66 -1.74
N LEU A 80 -1.68 10.73 -1.94
CA LEU A 80 -0.67 10.44 -0.92
C LEU A 80 0.08 11.71 -0.52
N ARG A 81 0.63 11.73 0.69
CA ARG A 81 1.51 12.77 1.23
C ARG A 81 2.71 12.12 1.89
N ASN A 82 3.83 12.84 1.88
CA ASN A 82 5.07 12.38 2.51
C ASN A 82 5.50 10.98 2.01
N TYR A 83 5.38 10.73 0.72
CA TYR A 83 5.68 9.44 0.13
C TYR A 83 6.92 9.53 -0.75
N ARG A 84 7.60 8.39 -0.89
CA ARG A 84 8.70 8.20 -1.82
C ARG A 84 8.54 6.85 -2.49
N ILE A 85 8.80 6.82 -3.79
CA ILE A 85 8.80 5.59 -4.57
C ILE A 85 10.22 5.34 -5.08
N ARG A 86 10.66 4.09 -5.01
CA ARG A 86 11.99 3.65 -5.46
C ARG A 86 11.91 2.29 -6.13
N LEU A 87 12.77 2.11 -7.13
CA LEU A 87 13.05 0.79 -7.70
C LEU A 87 14.41 0.30 -7.22
N PHE A 88 14.45 -0.94 -6.76
CA PHE A 88 15.67 -1.62 -6.34
C PHE A 88 15.94 -2.84 -7.21
N ASP A 89 17.21 -3.16 -7.42
CA ASP A 89 17.64 -4.41 -8.05
C ASP A 89 17.68 -5.57 -7.04
N GLU A 90 18.05 -6.77 -7.50
CA GLU A 90 18.13 -7.98 -6.67
C GLU A 90 19.14 -7.90 -5.52
N ALA A 91 20.07 -6.94 -5.58
CA ALA A 91 21.06 -6.68 -4.54
C ALA A 91 20.64 -5.52 -3.61
N GLU A 92 19.37 -5.12 -3.66
CA GLU A 92 18.79 -3.98 -2.93
C GLU A 92 19.51 -2.65 -3.21
N ARG A 93 20.07 -2.49 -4.42
CA ARG A 93 20.65 -1.21 -4.86
C ARG A 93 19.58 -0.40 -5.57
N ALA A 94 19.43 0.86 -5.16
CA ALA A 94 18.52 1.78 -5.82
C ALA A 94 18.94 1.95 -7.28
N MET A 95 18.00 1.78 -8.19
CA MET A 95 18.20 1.98 -9.61
C MET A 95 18.27 3.46 -9.95
N VAL A 96 19.03 3.80 -10.99
CA VAL A 96 19.03 5.15 -11.56
C VAL A 96 17.83 5.26 -12.50
N SER A 97 16.98 6.24 -12.25
CA SER A 97 15.79 6.53 -13.04
C SER A 97 15.54 8.03 -13.14
N ASP A 98 14.80 8.41 -14.16
CA ASP A 98 14.18 9.72 -14.30
C ASP A 98 12.70 9.60 -13.91
N ASP A 99 12.35 10.18 -12.78
CA ASP A 99 11.07 9.94 -12.13
C ASP A 99 10.16 11.16 -12.28
N SER A 100 8.87 10.91 -12.48
CA SER A 100 7.85 11.96 -12.51
C SER A 100 6.60 11.54 -11.74
N ALA A 101 5.96 12.50 -11.08
CA ALA A 101 4.75 12.28 -10.31
C ALA A 101 3.64 13.21 -10.82
N GLU A 102 2.49 12.62 -11.09
CA GLU A 102 1.23 13.32 -11.31
C GLU A 102 0.32 13.05 -10.09
N GLU A 103 0.17 14.07 -9.24
CA GLU A 103 -0.62 13.98 -8.02
C GLU A 103 -2.01 14.59 -8.21
N SER A 104 -3.02 13.94 -7.64
CA SER A 104 -4.39 14.44 -7.60
C SER A 104 -5.06 14.01 -6.29
N PRO A 105 -6.18 14.66 -5.91
CA PRO A 105 -6.98 14.19 -4.77
C PRO A 105 -7.47 12.74 -4.93
N SER A 106 -7.66 12.30 -6.18
CA SER A 106 -8.14 10.97 -6.55
C SER A 106 -7.06 9.89 -6.64
N GLY A 107 -5.78 10.24 -6.52
CA GLY A 107 -4.71 9.28 -6.79
C GLY A 107 -3.37 9.92 -7.10
N VAL A 108 -2.34 9.10 -7.02
CA VAL A 108 -0.99 9.40 -7.51
C VAL A 108 -0.68 8.49 -8.68
N THR A 109 -0.14 9.05 -9.76
CA THR A 109 0.51 8.31 -10.84
C THR A 109 1.99 8.66 -10.82
N TYR A 110 2.83 7.70 -10.45
CA TYR A 110 4.28 7.85 -10.40
C TYR A 110 4.92 7.04 -11.51
N ARG A 111 5.71 7.68 -12.38
CA ARG A 111 6.40 7.03 -13.49
C ARG A 111 7.90 7.00 -13.22
N ILE A 112 8.49 5.83 -13.43
CA ILE A 112 9.91 5.52 -13.30
C ILE A 112 10.41 5.24 -14.71
N ALA A 113 11.11 6.20 -15.32
CA ALA A 113 11.75 6.00 -16.61
C ALA A 113 13.21 5.57 -16.41
N LEU A 114 13.57 4.41 -16.93
CA LEU A 114 14.90 3.84 -16.80
C LEU A 114 15.74 4.18 -18.03
N PRO A 115 17.04 4.53 -17.86
CA PRO A 115 17.93 4.82 -18.98
C PRO A 115 18.22 3.57 -19.83
N THR A 116 18.06 2.38 -19.25
CA THR A 116 18.20 1.09 -19.91
C THR A 116 17.08 0.16 -19.46
N PRO A 117 16.58 -0.73 -20.32
CA PRO A 117 15.60 -1.73 -19.92
C PRO A 117 16.07 -2.58 -18.74
N LEU A 118 15.11 -3.08 -17.96
CA LEU A 118 15.40 -4.03 -16.88
C LEU A 118 16.00 -5.32 -17.47
N LYS A 119 17.07 -5.79 -16.84
CA LYS A 119 17.78 -7.01 -17.26
C LYS A 119 16.91 -8.25 -17.11
N SER A 120 16.90 -9.10 -18.12
CA SER A 120 16.18 -10.38 -18.13
C SER A 120 16.67 -11.36 -17.06
N GLY A 121 15.73 -12.10 -16.48
CA GLY A 121 15.98 -13.10 -15.44
C GLY A 121 16.37 -12.53 -14.07
N HIS A 122 16.41 -11.20 -13.90
CA HIS A 122 16.67 -10.54 -12.61
C HIS A 122 15.37 -10.19 -11.87
N LYS A 123 15.52 -10.00 -10.56
CA LYS A 123 14.44 -9.57 -9.67
C LYS A 123 14.60 -8.09 -9.35
N TYR A 124 13.46 -7.44 -9.15
CA TYR A 124 13.40 -6.04 -8.77
C TYR A 124 12.31 -5.83 -7.73
N THR A 125 12.45 -4.77 -6.95
CA THR A 125 11.50 -4.39 -5.90
C THR A 125 11.09 -2.94 -6.08
N VAL A 126 9.80 -2.69 -6.25
CA VAL A 126 9.22 -1.35 -6.10
C VAL A 126 8.87 -1.17 -4.64
N VAL A 127 9.43 -0.12 -4.04
CA VAL A 127 9.16 0.26 -2.65
C VAL A 127 8.46 1.61 -2.65
N LEU A 128 7.34 1.68 -1.95
CA LEU A 128 6.64 2.90 -1.60
C LEU A 128 6.72 3.04 -0.07
N ASP A 129 7.38 4.08 0.41
CA ASP A 129 7.57 4.33 1.84
C ASP A 129 7.52 5.82 2.19
N ALA A 130 7.55 6.14 3.49
CA ALA A 130 7.57 7.52 3.96
C ALA A 130 8.85 8.26 3.48
N GLN A 131 8.68 9.44 2.90
CA GLN A 131 9.81 10.26 2.46
C GLN A 131 10.59 10.84 3.65
N THR A 132 9.86 11.25 4.70
CA THR A 132 10.40 11.78 5.95
C THR A 132 9.65 11.17 7.14
N GLY A 133 10.28 11.07 8.31
CA GLY A 133 9.64 10.47 9.47
C GLY A 133 9.40 8.97 9.32
N SER A 134 8.28 8.47 9.87
CA SER A 134 7.98 7.03 10.02
C SER A 134 6.72 6.54 9.32
N SER A 135 5.87 7.43 8.78
CA SER A 135 4.65 7.05 8.09
C SER A 135 4.30 8.01 6.95
N MET A 136 3.67 7.46 5.91
CA MET A 136 3.03 8.25 4.86
C MET A 136 1.53 8.37 5.18
N THR A 137 0.89 9.41 4.65
CA THR A 137 -0.53 9.65 4.92
C THR A 137 -1.30 9.94 3.66
N ASP A 138 -2.61 9.80 3.72
CA ASP A 138 -3.51 10.25 2.65
C ASP A 138 -3.85 11.75 2.76
N ALA A 139 -4.75 12.21 1.88
CA ALA A 139 -5.25 13.59 1.88
C ALA A 139 -6.01 13.99 3.16
N LEU A 140 -6.57 13.03 3.90
CA LEU A 140 -7.31 13.23 5.17
C LEU A 140 -6.40 13.08 6.40
N GLY A 141 -5.11 12.78 6.22
CA GLY A 141 -4.15 12.58 7.29
C GLY A 141 -4.20 11.18 7.92
N ARG A 142 -4.88 10.22 7.28
CA ARG A 142 -4.88 8.82 7.71
C ARG A 142 -3.57 8.16 7.28
N GLU A 143 -3.00 7.34 8.15
CA GLU A 143 -1.79 6.59 7.80
C GLU A 143 -2.07 5.58 6.68
N VAL A 144 -1.09 5.44 5.79
CA VAL A 144 -1.08 4.45 4.72
C VAL A 144 0.16 3.60 4.92
N GLU A 145 -0.01 2.28 4.78
CA GLU A 145 1.09 1.33 5.01
C GLU A 145 2.16 1.44 3.93
N ASP A 146 3.42 1.24 4.36
CA ASP A 146 4.53 1.04 3.45
C ASP A 146 4.30 -0.20 2.60
N LEU A 147 4.77 -0.14 1.35
CA LEU A 147 4.56 -1.20 0.39
C LEU A 147 5.89 -1.63 -0.21
N ARG A 148 6.07 -2.95 -0.32
CA ARG A 148 7.18 -3.58 -1.06
C ARG A 148 6.61 -4.61 -2.02
N PHE A 149 6.78 -4.37 -3.30
CA PHE A 149 6.30 -5.27 -4.35
C PHE A 149 7.47 -5.78 -5.17
N GLU A 150 7.63 -7.09 -5.20
CA GLU A 150 8.69 -7.77 -5.94
C GLU A 150 8.15 -8.36 -7.23
N PHE A 151 8.93 -8.26 -8.31
CA PHE A 151 8.65 -8.92 -9.57
C PHE A 151 9.94 -9.45 -10.20
N GLN A 152 9.81 -10.36 -11.17
CA GLN A 152 10.91 -10.90 -11.94
C GLN A 152 10.76 -10.51 -13.41
N VAL A 153 11.87 -10.24 -14.10
CA VAL A 153 11.85 -10.02 -15.55
C VAL A 153 12.05 -11.35 -16.27
N ALA A 154 11.22 -11.61 -17.27
CA ALA A 154 11.27 -12.81 -18.11
C ALA A 154 12.60 -12.94 -18.86
N GLY A 155 12.94 -14.17 -19.22
CA GLY A 155 14.13 -14.52 -20.00
C GLY A 155 15.26 -15.12 -19.18
N GLU A 156 16.33 -15.52 -19.87
CA GLU A 156 17.53 -16.06 -19.24
C GLU A 156 18.23 -14.97 -18.42
N LYS A 157 18.82 -15.36 -17.29
CA LYS A 157 19.51 -14.43 -16.41
C LYS A 157 20.71 -13.83 -17.14
N GLU A 158 20.63 -12.53 -17.42
CA GLU A 158 21.72 -11.77 -17.99
C GLU A 158 22.91 -11.74 -17.01
N LYS A 159 24.14 -11.75 -17.53
CA LYS A 159 25.32 -11.61 -16.67
C LYS A 159 25.46 -10.16 -16.24
N ASP A 160 25.69 -9.93 -14.96
CA ASP A 160 26.04 -8.60 -14.48
C ASP A 160 27.31 -8.09 -15.16
N ALA A 161 27.24 -6.87 -15.69
CA ALA A 161 28.42 -6.17 -16.15
C ALA A 161 29.41 -6.04 -14.97
N PRO A 162 30.70 -6.38 -15.15
CA PRO A 162 31.68 -6.29 -14.08
C PRO A 162 31.79 -4.84 -13.58
N PRO A 163 32.01 -4.61 -12.27
CA PRO A 163 32.11 -3.27 -11.71
C PRO A 163 33.25 -2.49 -12.40
N PRO A 164 33.09 -1.17 -12.66
CA PRO A 164 34.12 -0.37 -13.29
C PRO A 164 35.40 -0.38 -12.42
N PRO A 165 36.60 -0.51 -13.02
CA PRO A 165 37.84 -0.57 -12.27
C PRO A 165 38.08 0.74 -11.49
N PRO A 166 38.67 0.67 -10.28
CA PRO A 166 38.90 1.85 -9.46
C PRO A 166 39.81 2.84 -10.19
N LYS A 167 39.35 4.09 -10.35
CA LYS A 167 40.14 5.18 -10.94
C LYS A 167 41.36 5.46 -10.05
N LYS A 168 42.55 5.03 -10.47
CA LYS A 168 43.81 5.36 -9.79
C LYS A 168 43.98 6.88 -9.78
N LYS A 169 43.84 7.51 -8.60
CA LYS A 169 44.17 8.92 -8.39
C LYS A 169 45.66 9.11 -8.72
N LYS A 170 45.95 9.85 -9.80
CA LYS A 170 47.31 10.25 -10.16
C LYS A 170 47.78 11.23 -9.08
N LYS A 171 48.63 10.76 -8.16
CA LYS A 171 49.27 11.58 -7.13
C LYS A 171 50.17 12.59 -7.83
N GLY A 172 49.73 13.84 -7.88
CA GLY A 172 50.52 14.96 -8.41
C GLY A 172 51.83 15.06 -7.65
N ARG A 173 52.92 15.24 -8.40
CA ARG A 173 54.25 15.60 -7.91
C ARG A 173 54.50 17.04 -8.30
#